data_AF-A4YIE2-F1
#
_entry.id   AF-A4YIE2-F1
#
_cell.length_a   1.000
_cell.length_b   1.000
_cell.length_c   1.000
_cell.angle_alpha   90.00
_cell.angle_beta   90.00
_cell.angle_gamma   90.00
#
_symmetry.space_group_name_H-M   'P 1'
#
loop_
_entity.id
_entity.type
_entity.pdbx_description
1 polymer ?
#
loop_
_entity_poly.entity_id
_entity_poly.type
_entity_poly.pdbx_seq_one_letter_code
_entity_poly.pdbx_strand_id
1 'polypeptide(L)'
;MFEVWYITIGLSIFAAILSVLTLVEFSRLRMSFGGKISVILTVLAVLFTAQGITYSFSFFMWSHDKDPLYVYPSLTMSIIDALSMSLLYYYLVRY
;
A
#
# COMPACT_ATOMS: atom_id res chain seq x y z
N MET A 1 -9.34 20.24 -6.80
CA MET A 1 -8.04 19.59 -7.10
C MET A 1 -7.20 19.37 -5.85
N PHE A 2 -6.91 20.42 -5.07
CA PHE A 2 -6.11 20.31 -3.84
C PHE A 2 -6.68 19.32 -2.80
N GLU A 3 -8.00 19.30 -2.57
CA GLU A 3 -8.63 18.45 -1.55
C GLU A 3 -8.47 16.95 -1.84
N VAL A 4 -8.74 16.54 -3.08
CA VAL A 4 -8.57 15.15 -3.52
C VAL A 4 -7.09 14.73 -3.45
N TRP A 5 -6.18 15.68 -3.67
CA TRP A 5 -4.75 15.45 -3.62
C TRP A 5 -4.25 15.11 -2.21
N TYR A 6 -4.67 15.87 -1.20
CA TYR A 6 -4.34 15.57 0.21
C TYR A 6 -4.88 14.22 0.67
N ILE A 7 -6.10 13.88 0.25
CA ILE A 7 -6.70 12.58 0.57
C ILE A 7 -5.88 11.45 -0.04
N THR A 8 -5.48 11.58 -1.31
CA THR A 8 -4.77 10.51 -2.00
C THR A 8 -3.36 10.28 -1.44
N ILE A 9 -2.64 11.36 -1.13
CA ILE A 9 -1.34 11.29 -0.45
C ILE A 9 -1.50 10.66 0.93
N GLY A 10 -2.51 11.07 1.69
CA GLY A 10 -2.82 10.50 3.01
C GLY A 10 -3.06 8.99 2.93
N LEU A 11 -3.88 8.54 1.98
CA LEU A 11 -4.14 7.12 1.74
C LEU A 11 -2.89 6.36 1.34
N SER A 12 -2.05 6.94 0.48
CA SER A 12 -0.82 6.30 0.02
C SER A 12 0.21 6.13 1.15
N ILE A 13 0.38 7.17 1.98
CA ILE A 13 1.24 7.11 3.18
C ILE A 13 0.70 6.07 4.15
N PHE A 14 -0.62 6.05 4.38
CA PHE A 14 -1.26 5.09 5.26
C PHE A 14 -1.05 3.64 4.77
N ALA A 15 -1.27 3.39 3.48
CA ALA A 15 -1.02 2.09 2.86
C ALA A 15 0.46 1.67 2.97
N ALA A 16 1.41 2.60 2.81
CA ALA A 16 2.83 2.33 2.98
C ALA A 16 3.17 1.91 4.42
N ILE A 17 2.62 2.59 5.43
CA ILE A 17 2.78 2.21 6.84
C ILE A 17 2.25 0.80 7.08
N LEU A 18 1.03 0.51 6.63
CA LEU A 18 0.42 -0.83 6.78
C LEU A 18 1.24 -1.91 6.07
N SER A 19 1.78 -1.59 4.90
CA SER A 19 2.62 -2.52 4.13
C SER A 19 3.90 -2.88 4.91
N VAL A 20 4.54 -1.90 5.56
CA VAL A 20 5.70 -2.15 6.44
C VAL A 20 5.31 -3.02 7.63
N LEU A 21 4.18 -2.74 8.29
CA LEU A 21 3.69 -3.56 9.41
C LEU A 21 3.42 -5.01 8.99
N THR A 22 2.76 -5.18 7.84
CA THR A 22 2.48 -6.48 7.20
C THR A 22 3.77 -7.24 6.91
N LEU A 23 4.79 -6.55 6.39
CA LEU A 23 6.10 -7.12 6.08
C LEU A 23 6.84 -7.59 7.35
N VAL A 24 6.78 -6.81 8.43
CA VAL A 24 7.35 -7.20 9.73
C VAL A 24 6.67 -8.48 10.25
N GLU A 25 5.34 -8.55 10.21
CA GLU A 25 4.63 -9.73 10.70
C GLU A 25 4.85 -10.97 9.83
N PHE A 26 4.87 -10.83 8.51
CA PHE A 26 5.24 -11.97 7.64
C PHE A 26 6.67 -12.45 7.88
N SER A 27 7.60 -11.53 8.13
CA SER A 27 8.98 -11.89 8.45
C SER A 27 9.07 -12.68 9.76
N ARG A 28 8.26 -12.33 10.77
CA ARG A 28 8.15 -13.10 12.03
C ARG A 28 7.49 -14.45 11.83
N LEU A 29 6.35 -14.51 11.13
CA LEU A 29 5.67 -15.78 10.81
C LEU A 29 6.57 -16.71 10.01
N ARG A 30 7.40 -16.17 9.11
CA ARG A 30 8.39 -16.97 8.37
C ARG A 30 9.41 -17.61 9.30
N MET A 31 9.88 -16.91 10.34
CA MET A 31 10.81 -17.49 11.32
C MET A 31 10.16 -18.62 12.14
N SER A 32 8.86 -18.52 12.42
CA SER A 32 8.13 -19.51 13.23
C SER A 32 7.65 -20.73 12.44
N PHE A 33 7.09 -20.55 11.24
CA PHE A 33 6.43 -21.61 10.47
C PHE A 33 7.17 -22.04 9.18
N GLY A 34 8.19 -21.28 8.72
CA GLY A 34 9.17 -21.75 7.72
C GLY A 34 8.64 -22.28 6.37
N GLY A 35 7.43 -21.91 5.94
CA GLY A 35 6.77 -22.51 4.76
C GLY A 35 6.85 -21.69 3.45
N LYS A 36 6.59 -22.35 2.31
CA LYS A 36 6.49 -21.69 0.98
C LYS A 36 5.46 -20.56 0.95
N ILE A 37 4.37 -20.71 1.70
CA ILE A 37 3.29 -19.72 1.79
C ILE A 37 3.79 -18.42 2.44
N SER A 38 4.60 -18.49 3.51
CA SER A 38 5.12 -17.28 4.16
C SER A 38 6.09 -16.51 3.25
N VAL A 39 6.85 -17.22 2.41
CA VAL A 39 7.72 -16.60 1.41
C VAL A 39 6.91 -15.85 0.35
N ILE A 40 5.86 -16.48 -0.20
CA ILE A 40 4.96 -15.84 -1.17
C ILE A 40 4.31 -14.59 -0.58
N LEU A 41 3.83 -14.70 0.66
CA LEU A 41 3.20 -13.60 1.37
C LEU A 41 4.17 -12.43 1.66
N THR A 42 5.42 -12.74 2.01
CA THR A 42 6.47 -11.72 2.19
C THR A 42 6.77 -11.00 0.87
N VAL A 43 6.87 -11.74 -0.24
CA VAL A 43 7.10 -11.16 -1.57
C VAL A 43 5.92 -10.27 -1.99
N LEU A 44 4.69 -10.71 -1.75
CA LEU A 44 3.50 -9.90 -2.01
C LEU A 44 3.52 -8.61 -1.19
N ALA A 45 3.86 -8.67 0.09
CA ALA A 45 3.98 -7.47 0.93
C ALA A 45 5.02 -6.48 0.36
N VAL A 46 6.19 -6.95 -0.08
CA VAL A 46 7.22 -6.11 -0.73
C VAL A 46 6.68 -5.45 -2.01
N LEU A 47 5.99 -6.21 -2.86
CA LEU A 47 5.41 -5.69 -4.10
C LEU A 47 4.38 -4.60 -3.81
N PHE A 48 3.54 -4.80 -2.81
CA PHE A 48 2.57 -3.79 -2.39
C PHE A 48 3.24 -2.54 -1.81
N THR A 49 4.35 -2.68 -1.06
CA THR A 49 5.12 -1.52 -0.60
C THR A 49 5.65 -0.71 -1.79
N ALA A 50 6.25 -1.39 -2.77
CA ALA A 50 6.79 -0.74 -3.96
C ALA A 50 5.70 -0.05 -4.80
N GLN A 51 4.53 -0.65 -4.89
CA GLN A 51 3.36 -0.08 -5.56
C GLN A 51 2.88 1.20 -4.86
N GLY A 52 2.70 1.18 -3.54
CA GLY A 52 2.28 2.37 -2.77
C GLY A 52 3.26 3.55 -2.90
N ILE A 53 4.56 3.26 -2.92
CA ILE A 53 5.61 4.26 -3.17
C ILE A 53 5.48 4.83 -4.59
N THR A 54 5.29 3.96 -5.59
CA THR A 54 5.18 4.37 -7.00
C THR A 54 3.95 5.25 -7.24
N TYR A 55 2.80 4.94 -6.64
CA TYR A 55 1.63 5.80 -6.71
C TYR A 55 1.87 7.16 -6.07
N SER A 56 2.53 7.21 -4.91
CA SER A 56 2.88 8.46 -4.26
C SER A 56 3.75 9.34 -5.18
N PHE A 57 4.79 8.76 -5.79
CA PHE A 57 5.65 9.48 -6.74
C PHE A 57 4.93 9.93 -8.00
N SER A 58 4.10 9.07 -8.58
CA SER A 58 3.33 9.39 -9.78
C SER A 58 2.40 10.58 -9.52
N PHE A 59 1.80 10.63 -8.33
CA PHE A 59 0.98 11.76 -7.89
C PHE A 59 1.76 13.06 -7.67
N PHE A 60 2.96 12.98 -7.08
CA PHE A 60 3.84 14.14 -6.90
C PHE A 60 4.29 14.74 -8.22
N MET A 61 4.60 13.90 -9.22
CA MET A 61 4.98 14.38 -10.56
C MET A 61 3.80 15.01 -11.29
N TRP A 62 2.61 14.42 -11.15
CA TRP A 62 1.45 14.83 -11.91
C TRP A 62 0.76 16.09 -11.38
N SER A 63 0.93 16.44 -10.10
CA SER A 63 0.42 17.70 -9.54
C SER A 63 0.98 18.97 -10.19
N HIS A 64 1.95 18.83 -11.09
CA HIS A 64 2.55 19.93 -11.84
C HIS A 64 1.71 20.36 -13.06
N ASP A 65 0.97 19.44 -13.67
CA ASP A 65 0.09 19.71 -14.83
C ASP A 65 -1.38 19.73 -14.38
N LYS A 66 -2.07 20.84 -14.66
CA LYS A 66 -3.34 21.25 -14.01
C LYS A 66 -4.60 20.48 -14.42
N ASP A 67 -4.50 19.31 -15.01
CA ASP A 67 -5.69 18.53 -15.36
C ASP A 67 -6.16 17.72 -14.13
N PRO A 68 -7.46 17.61 -13.79
CA PRO A 68 -7.92 16.81 -12.64
C PRO A 68 -8.31 15.37 -13.00
N LEU A 69 -8.51 15.07 -14.27
CA LEU A 69 -9.18 13.84 -14.72
C LEU A 69 -8.39 12.56 -14.37
N TYR A 70 -7.06 12.63 -14.35
CA TYR A 70 -6.20 11.48 -14.06
C TYR A 70 -5.97 11.25 -12.55
N VAL A 71 -6.47 12.13 -11.67
CA VAL A 71 -6.45 11.93 -10.20
C VAL A 71 -7.44 10.85 -9.77
N TYR A 72 -8.57 10.71 -10.46
CA TYR A 72 -9.64 9.82 -10.01
C TYR A 72 -9.26 8.33 -10.07
N PRO A 73 -8.70 7.81 -11.18
CA PRO A 73 -8.27 6.40 -11.23
C PRO A 73 -7.21 6.05 -10.18
N SER A 74 -6.30 6.99 -9.94
CA SER A 74 -5.16 6.82 -9.03
C SER A 74 -5.59 6.97 -7.56
N LEU A 75 -6.59 7.81 -7.26
CA LEU A 75 -7.31 7.82 -5.98
C LEU A 75 -8.01 6.48 -5.73
N THR A 76 -8.74 5.95 -6.73
CA THR A 76 -9.43 4.65 -6.61
C THR A 76 -8.44 3.53 -6.30
N MET A 77 -7.31 3.48 -6.99
CA MET A 77 -6.25 2.51 -6.70
C MET A 77 -5.68 2.67 -5.29
N SER A 78 -5.48 3.91 -4.83
CA SER A 78 -4.97 4.17 -3.48
C SER A 78 -5.95 3.71 -2.38
N ILE A 79 -7.26 3.87 -2.61
CA ILE A 79 -8.30 3.35 -1.70
C ILE A 79 -8.28 1.82 -1.66
N ILE A 80 -8.21 1.17 -2.82
CA ILE A 80 -8.16 -0.29 -2.93
C ILE A 80 -6.92 -0.83 -2.20
N ASP A 81 -5.75 -0.24 -2.46
CA ASP A 81 -4.50 -0.63 -1.80
C ASP A 81 -4.59 -0.47 -0.28
N ALA A 82 -5.09 0.67 0.21
CA ALA A 82 -5.26 0.90 1.65
C ALA A 82 -6.19 -0.14 2.30
N LEU A 83 -7.32 -0.47 1.66
CA LEU A 83 -8.25 -1.49 2.14
C LEU A 83 -7.64 -2.89 2.13
N SER A 84 -6.98 -3.27 1.04
CA SER A 84 -6.30 -4.56 0.91
C SER A 84 -5.19 -4.73 1.94
N MET A 85 -4.35 -3.71 2.14
CA MET A 85 -3.32 -3.69 3.18
C MET A 85 -3.92 -3.80 4.59
N SER A 86 -5.01 -3.08 4.85
CA SER A 86 -5.69 -3.11 6.16
C SER A 86 -6.23 -4.50 6.47
N LEU A 87 -6.88 -5.14 5.49
CA LEU A 87 -7.40 -6.50 5.63
C LEU A 87 -6.27 -7.51 5.82
N LEU A 88 -5.21 -7.43 5.02
CA LEU A 88 -4.04 -8.29 5.13
C LEU A 88 -3.40 -8.19 6.51
N TYR A 89 -3.15 -6.97 6.98
CA TYR A 89 -2.62 -6.73 8.32
C TYR A 89 -3.54 -7.26 9.42
N TYR A 90 -4.86 -7.05 9.30
CA TYR A 90 -5.82 -7.59 10.26
C TYR A 90 -5.79 -9.12 10.35
N TYR A 91 -5.77 -9.81 9.20
CA TYR A 91 -5.66 -11.26 9.17
C TYR A 91 -4.34 -11.74 9.75
N LEU A 92 -3.26 -11.02 9.49
CA LEU A 92 -1.94 -11.34 10.03
C LEU A 92 -1.86 -11.23 11.54
N VAL A 93 -2.34 -10.13 12.12
CA VAL A 93 -2.30 -9.93 13.56
C VAL A 93 -3.15 -10.95 14.32
N ARG A 94 -4.18 -11.50 13.66
CA ARG A 94 -5.11 -12.45 14.28
C ARG A 94 -4.61 -13.89 14.27
N TYR A 95 -3.60 -14.24 13.46
CA TYR A 95 -3.03 -15.58 13.34
C TYR A 95 -1.59 -15.64 13.87
#